data_AF-A0A3A0BAB1-F1
#
_entry.id   AF-A0A3A0BAB1-F1
#
_cell.length_a   1.000
_cell.length_b   1.000
_cell.length_c   1.000
_cell.angle_alpha   90.00
_cell.angle_beta   90.00
_cell.angle_gamma   90.00
#
_symmetry.space_group_name_H-M   'P 1'
#
loop_
_entity.id
_entity.type
_entity.pdbx_description
1 polymer ?
#
loop_
_entity_poly.entity_id
_entity_poly.type
_entity_poly.pdbx_seq_one_letter_code
_entity_poly.pdbx_strand_id
1 'polypeptide(L)'
;METIMRIRRIKSALIILLAALWSASCLPRRANVEPTVDVIGTTAAQLASVILTQTAGAPTPTPPPPTNTPPPSFTDTPAYSPTPAVTSIPKISGNAACYEGPGSQYALVSNLQDTEEVIVIGIGSVPGWYVIENPYYGSMCWVETKYLTFDPTFDPSILPTMPPP
;
A
#
# COMPACT_ATOMS: atom_id res chain seq x y z
N MET A 1 35.43 -49.52 38.02
CA MET A 1 34.12 -49.01 38.52
C MET A 1 34.15 -47.51 38.87
N GLU A 2 35.32 -46.89 39.08
CA GLU A 2 35.46 -45.45 39.41
C GLU A 2 35.17 -44.47 38.25
N THR A 3 35.43 -44.85 36.99
CA THR A 3 35.29 -43.96 35.82
C THR A 3 33.83 -43.58 35.52
N ILE A 4 32.89 -44.48 35.78
CA ILE A 4 31.45 -44.24 35.55
C ILE A 4 30.87 -43.24 36.56
N MET A 5 31.41 -43.20 37.79
CA MET A 5 30.95 -42.31 38.84
C MET A 5 31.41 -40.86 38.61
N ARG A 6 32.61 -40.65 38.04
CA ARG A 6 33.11 -39.30 37.68
C ARG A 6 32.28 -38.65 36.56
N ILE A 7 31.88 -39.42 35.55
CA ILE A 7 31.09 -38.91 34.41
C ILE A 7 29.68 -38.47 34.85
N ARG A 8 29.06 -39.19 35.80
CA ARG A 8 27.75 -38.79 36.35
C ARG A 8 27.82 -37.49 37.15
N ARG A 9 28.89 -37.29 37.94
CA ARG A 9 29.08 -36.06 38.73
C ARG A 9 29.29 -34.82 37.86
N ILE A 10 30.04 -34.96 36.76
CA ILE A 10 30.30 -33.85 35.82
C ILE A 10 29.01 -33.42 35.11
N LYS A 11 28.18 -34.38 34.66
CA LYS A 11 26.91 -34.08 34.00
C LYS A 11 25.92 -33.37 34.93
N SER A 12 25.83 -33.79 36.20
CA SER A 12 24.97 -33.12 37.18
C SER A 12 25.42 -31.69 37.49
N ALA A 13 26.73 -31.43 37.58
CA ALA A 13 27.26 -30.09 37.79
C ALA A 13 26.96 -29.15 36.61
N LEU A 14 27.05 -29.65 35.38
CA LEU A 14 26.79 -28.85 34.18
C LEU A 14 25.31 -28.42 34.07
N ILE A 15 24.38 -29.30 34.45
CA ILE A 15 22.94 -29.01 34.43
C ILE A 15 22.57 -27.92 35.44
N ILE A 16 23.17 -27.93 36.64
CA ILE A 16 22.91 -26.92 37.68
C ILE A 16 23.40 -25.54 37.25
N LEU A 17 24.56 -25.48 36.58
CA LEU A 17 25.12 -24.22 36.07
C LEU A 17 24.27 -23.60 34.95
N LEU A 18 23.74 -24.43 34.05
CA LEU A 18 22.83 -23.98 32.98
C LEU A 18 21.50 -23.45 33.53
N ALA A 19 20.98 -24.04 34.61
CA ALA A 19 19.74 -23.56 35.24
C ALA A 19 19.90 -22.20 35.94
N ALA A 20 21.07 -21.90 36.51
CA ALA A 20 21.32 -20.64 37.20
C ALA A 20 21.36 -19.43 36.25
N LEU A 21 21.89 -19.59 35.03
CA LEU A 21 22.02 -18.50 34.06
C LEU A 21 20.68 -18.01 33.48
N TRP A 22 19.59 -18.78 33.61
CA TRP A 22 18.28 -18.40 33.06
C TRP A 22 17.45 -17.47 33.95
N SER A 23 17.85 -17.24 35.21
CA SER A 23 17.02 -16.48 36.18
C SER A 23 17.38 -14.99 36.32
N ALA A 24 18.39 -14.49 35.58
CA ALA A 24 18.91 -13.13 35.75
C ALA A 24 18.28 -12.04 34.83
N SER A 25 17.29 -12.38 34.01
CA SER A 25 16.80 -11.49 32.93
C SER A 25 15.64 -10.55 33.28
N CYS A 26 15.22 -10.45 34.56
CA CYS A 26 14.06 -9.61 34.91
C CYS A 26 14.37 -8.64 36.06
N LEU A 27 14.87 -7.44 35.73
CA LEU A 27 14.88 -6.28 36.62
C LEU A 27 14.24 -5.07 35.89
N PRO A 28 13.13 -4.50 36.39
CA PRO A 28 12.51 -3.32 35.79
C PRO A 28 13.26 -2.02 36.12
N ARG A 29 13.40 -1.15 35.11
CA ARG A 29 14.08 0.17 35.17
C ARG A 29 13.06 1.27 35.59
N ARG A 30 13.33 2.06 36.63
CA ARG A 30 12.49 3.20 37.08
C ARG A 30 12.62 4.41 36.13
N ALA A 31 11.50 5.09 35.85
CA ALA A 31 11.44 6.41 35.22
C ALA A 31 11.26 7.53 36.28
N ASN A 32 11.88 8.69 36.08
CA ASN A 32 11.89 9.85 36.97
C ASN A 32 11.00 10.98 36.39
N VAL A 33 10.20 11.67 37.23
CA VAL A 33 9.35 12.82 36.85
C VAL A 33 9.59 13.94 37.88
N GLU A 34 9.78 15.17 37.42
CA GLU A 34 10.06 16.38 38.24
C GLU A 34 8.99 17.49 38.03
N PRO A 35 8.68 18.38 39.01
CA PRO A 35 7.45 19.19 39.02
C PRO A 35 7.60 20.66 38.55
N THR A 36 6.46 21.24 38.15
CA THR A 36 6.21 22.57 37.56
C THR A 36 6.12 23.71 38.59
N VAL A 37 6.58 24.94 38.27
CA VAL A 37 6.49 26.15 39.12
C VAL A 37 5.45 27.17 38.61
N ASP A 38 4.77 27.79 39.58
CA ASP A 38 3.62 28.71 39.59
C ASP A 38 3.83 30.08 38.90
N VAL A 39 2.95 30.46 37.98
CA VAL A 39 3.01 31.67 37.11
C VAL A 39 1.86 32.67 37.41
N ILE A 40 0.98 32.38 38.37
CA ILE A 40 -0.32 33.05 38.46
C ILE A 40 -0.25 34.42 39.17
N GLY A 41 0.79 34.70 39.97
CA GLY A 41 0.85 35.93 40.78
C GLY A 41 1.16 37.23 40.03
N THR A 42 1.86 37.18 38.89
CA THR A 42 2.51 38.38 38.32
C THR A 42 1.67 39.13 37.28
N THR A 43 0.61 38.52 36.74
CA THR A 43 -0.12 39.07 35.58
C THR A 43 -1.19 40.11 35.93
N ALA A 44 -1.72 40.10 37.16
CA ALA A 44 -2.83 40.96 37.55
C ALA A 44 -2.46 42.45 37.63
N ALA A 45 -1.23 42.78 38.03
CA ALA A 45 -0.81 44.18 38.22
C ALA A 45 -0.61 44.93 36.88
N GLN A 46 -0.23 44.23 35.81
CA GLN A 46 0.09 44.86 34.52
C GLN A 46 -1.15 45.31 33.73
N LEU A 47 -2.32 44.70 33.97
CA LEU A 47 -3.54 44.99 33.22
C LEU A 47 -4.15 46.35 33.59
N ALA A 48 -4.00 46.80 34.85
CA ALA A 48 -4.64 48.03 35.32
C ALA A 48 -4.05 49.30 34.68
N SER A 49 -2.74 49.32 34.38
CA SER A 49 -2.07 50.49 33.80
C SER A 49 -2.37 50.70 32.31
N VAL A 50 -2.87 49.69 31.60
CA VAL A 50 -3.09 49.74 30.15
C VAL A 50 -4.45 50.38 29.79
N ILE A 51 -5.42 50.37 30.71
CA ILE A 51 -6.82 50.72 30.37
C ILE A 51 -7.06 52.25 30.37
N LEU A 52 -6.19 53.08 30.97
CA LEU A 52 -6.46 54.52 31.16
C LEU A 52 -6.01 55.47 30.02
N THR A 53 -5.36 55.01 28.94
CA THR A 53 -4.60 55.91 28.05
C THR A 53 -5.08 56.08 26.60
N GLN A 54 -6.28 55.66 26.20
CA GLN A 54 -6.65 55.74 24.77
C GLN A 54 -7.98 56.47 24.51
N THR A 55 -7.90 57.78 24.24
CA THR A 55 -8.94 58.58 23.57
C THR A 55 -8.31 59.62 22.66
N ALA A 56 -8.35 59.39 21.34
CA ALA A 56 -8.38 60.41 20.28
C ALA A 56 -8.62 59.72 18.92
N GLY A 57 -9.76 60.01 18.29
CA GLY A 57 -10.14 59.42 17.00
C GLY A 57 -9.37 60.04 15.82
N ALA A 58 -8.87 59.19 14.93
CA ALA A 58 -8.29 59.58 13.66
C ALA A 58 -9.33 59.46 12.53
N PRO A 59 -9.41 60.40 11.57
CA PRO A 59 -10.25 60.25 10.39
C PRO A 59 -9.65 59.20 9.44
N THR A 60 -10.40 58.11 9.22
CA THR A 60 -10.05 57.03 8.29
C THR A 60 -10.28 57.47 6.84
N PRO A 61 -9.31 57.30 5.92
CA PRO A 61 -9.57 57.48 4.49
C PRO A 61 -10.49 56.37 3.96
N THR A 62 -11.54 56.75 3.23
CA THR A 62 -12.45 55.83 2.55
C THR A 62 -11.68 54.93 1.57
N PRO A 63 -11.82 53.60 1.63
CA PRO A 63 -11.15 52.70 0.71
C PRO A 63 -11.67 52.88 -0.73
N PRO A 64 -10.81 52.68 -1.75
CA PRO A 64 -11.23 52.71 -3.14
C PRO A 64 -12.26 51.60 -3.44
N PRO A 65 -13.11 51.78 -4.47
CA PRO A 65 -14.11 50.79 -4.85
C PRO A 65 -13.46 49.44 -5.23
N PRO A 66 -14.15 48.31 -5.00
CA PRO A 66 -13.62 47.00 -5.31
C PRO A 66 -13.35 46.87 -6.81
N THR A 67 -12.13 46.42 -7.14
CA THR A 67 -11.79 46.02 -8.51
C THR A 67 -12.53 44.73 -8.84
N ASN A 68 -13.33 44.73 -9.90
CA ASN A 68 -13.95 43.51 -10.42
C ASN A 68 -12.87 42.54 -10.89
N THR A 69 -12.58 41.52 -10.08
CA THR A 69 -11.78 40.37 -10.49
C THR A 69 -12.57 39.57 -11.52
N PRO A 70 -12.01 39.25 -12.70
CA PRO A 70 -12.69 38.39 -13.65
C PRO A 70 -12.98 37.02 -12.99
N PRO A 71 -14.14 36.41 -13.28
CA PRO A 71 -14.47 35.09 -12.75
C PRO A 71 -13.43 34.06 -13.19
N PRO A 72 -13.14 33.03 -12.35
CA PRO A 72 -12.25 31.95 -12.75
C PRO A 72 -12.80 31.27 -14.02
N SER A 73 -11.93 31.11 -15.02
CA SER A 73 -12.25 30.33 -16.22
C SER A 73 -12.28 28.85 -15.84
N PHE A 74 -13.41 28.19 -16.09
CA PHE A 74 -13.51 26.75 -15.94
C PHE A 74 -12.56 26.09 -16.93
N THR A 75 -11.60 25.33 -16.42
CA THR A 75 -10.76 24.45 -17.23
C THR A 75 -11.61 23.25 -17.63
N ASP A 76 -11.69 22.97 -18.94
CA ASP A 76 -12.48 21.84 -19.45
C ASP A 76 -12.10 20.54 -18.75
N THR A 77 -13.08 19.88 -18.14
CA THR A 77 -12.95 18.53 -17.60
C THR A 77 -12.49 17.62 -18.74
N PRO A 78 -11.42 16.82 -18.58
CA PRO A 78 -11.02 15.87 -19.63
C PRO A 78 -12.22 14.97 -19.95
N ALA A 79 -12.58 14.92 -21.23
CA ALA A 79 -13.62 14.03 -21.70
C ALA A 79 -13.17 12.59 -21.42
N TYR A 80 -13.91 11.89 -20.55
CA TYR A 80 -13.72 10.46 -20.37
C TYR A 80 -14.03 9.78 -21.71
N SER A 81 -12.99 9.25 -22.37
CA SER A 81 -13.19 8.34 -23.49
C SER A 81 -13.94 7.12 -22.96
N PRO A 82 -15.02 6.66 -23.62
CA PRO A 82 -15.63 5.39 -23.25
C PRO A 82 -14.54 4.31 -23.30
N THR A 83 -14.37 3.56 -22.21
CA THR A 83 -13.61 2.33 -22.23
C THR A 83 -14.25 1.44 -23.29
N PRO A 84 -13.50 0.99 -24.33
CA PRO A 84 -14.08 0.13 -25.34
C PRO A 84 -14.71 -1.08 -24.63
N ALA A 85 -16.02 -1.25 -24.82
CA ALA A 85 -16.72 -2.42 -24.32
C ALA A 85 -16.10 -3.63 -25.04
N VAL A 86 -15.45 -4.52 -24.29
CA VAL A 86 -14.92 -5.78 -24.82
C VAL A 86 -16.11 -6.60 -25.29
N THR A 87 -16.37 -6.57 -26.60
CA THR A 87 -17.59 -7.15 -27.20
C THR A 87 -17.52 -8.66 -27.37
N SER A 88 -16.37 -9.28 -27.12
CA SER A 88 -16.25 -10.73 -27.07
C SER A 88 -15.29 -11.16 -25.97
N ILE A 89 -15.82 -11.93 -25.02
CA ILE A 89 -15.05 -12.50 -23.92
C ILE A 89 -14.48 -13.84 -24.42
N PRO A 90 -13.16 -13.95 -24.63
CA PRO A 90 -12.58 -15.21 -25.07
C PRO A 90 -12.74 -16.28 -23.99
N LYS A 91 -12.73 -17.53 -24.45
CA LYS A 91 -12.86 -18.70 -23.59
C LYS A 91 -11.54 -19.44 -23.51
N ILE A 92 -11.27 -19.98 -22.32
CA ILE A 92 -10.20 -20.94 -22.15
C ILE A 92 -10.56 -22.24 -22.86
N SER A 93 -9.60 -22.79 -23.60
CA SER A 93 -9.68 -24.10 -24.23
C SER A 93 -8.73 -25.08 -23.52
N GLY A 94 -9.30 -26.09 -22.87
CA GLY A 94 -8.55 -27.09 -22.10
C GLY A 94 -7.98 -26.56 -20.78
N ASN A 95 -6.90 -27.18 -20.28
CA ASN A 95 -6.26 -26.77 -19.04
C ASN A 95 -5.10 -25.80 -19.32
N ALA A 96 -5.30 -24.53 -18.98
CA ALA A 96 -4.32 -23.47 -19.18
C ALA A 96 -3.64 -23.09 -17.88
N ALA A 97 -2.32 -22.93 -17.89
CA ALA A 97 -1.59 -22.38 -16.76
C ALA A 97 -1.56 -20.85 -16.86
N CYS A 98 -1.89 -20.17 -15.76
CA CYS A 98 -1.79 -18.72 -15.63
C CYS A 98 -0.58 -18.36 -14.78
N TYR A 99 0.34 -17.59 -15.33
CA TYR A 99 1.63 -17.26 -14.70
C TYR A 99 1.73 -15.77 -14.35
N GLU A 100 2.65 -15.40 -13.46
CA GLU A 100 2.93 -13.98 -13.18
C GLU A 100 3.60 -13.27 -14.38
N GLY A 101 4.22 -14.01 -15.29
CA GLY A 101 4.83 -13.53 -16.54
C GLY A 101 4.81 -14.59 -17.63
N PRO A 102 5.35 -14.32 -18.84
CA PRO A 102 5.24 -15.23 -19.99
C PRO A 102 6.14 -16.46 -19.89
N GLY A 103 5.69 -17.51 -19.21
CA GLY A 103 6.28 -18.85 -19.24
C GLY A 103 6.45 -19.49 -17.88
N SER A 104 6.83 -20.76 -17.88
CA SER A 104 7.01 -21.57 -16.66
C SER A 104 8.19 -21.14 -15.78
N GLN A 105 9.05 -20.22 -16.25
CA GLN A 105 10.04 -19.58 -15.39
C GLN A 105 9.44 -18.54 -14.42
N TYR A 106 8.21 -18.08 -14.66
CA TYR A 106 7.46 -17.24 -13.75
C TYR A 106 6.59 -18.09 -12.82
N ALA A 107 6.20 -17.53 -11.66
CA ALA A 107 5.37 -18.25 -10.70
C ALA A 107 3.99 -18.58 -11.29
N LEU A 108 3.51 -19.79 -11.00
CA LEU A 108 2.16 -20.21 -11.36
C LEU A 108 1.15 -19.56 -10.41
N VAL A 109 0.22 -18.78 -10.96
CA VAL A 109 -0.88 -18.13 -10.24
C VAL A 109 -2.07 -19.08 -10.09
N SER A 110 -2.50 -19.69 -11.19
CA SER A 110 -3.62 -20.65 -11.19
C SER A 110 -3.60 -21.58 -12.40
N ASN A 111 -4.38 -22.66 -12.34
CA ASN A 111 -4.74 -23.46 -13.50
C ASN A 111 -6.18 -23.14 -13.88
N LEU A 112 -6.40 -22.63 -15.08
CA LEU A 112 -7.70 -22.33 -15.66
C LEU A 112 -8.24 -23.57 -16.35
N GLN A 113 -9.54 -23.80 -16.20
CA GLN A 113 -10.23 -24.92 -16.80
C GLN A 113 -10.93 -24.52 -18.09
N ASP A 114 -11.27 -25.52 -18.90
CA ASP A 114 -11.96 -25.36 -20.17
C ASP A 114 -13.28 -24.60 -20.00
N THR A 115 -13.68 -23.88 -21.05
CA THR A 115 -14.94 -23.12 -21.16
C THR A 115 -15.06 -21.86 -20.28
N GLU A 116 -14.06 -21.57 -19.44
CA GLU A 116 -14.05 -20.36 -18.61
C GLU A 116 -13.93 -19.10 -19.48
N GLU A 117 -14.83 -18.15 -19.27
CA GLU A 117 -14.80 -16.83 -19.92
C GLU A 117 -13.80 -15.93 -19.18
N VAL A 118 -12.84 -15.36 -19.91
CA VAL A 118 -11.76 -14.56 -19.32
C VAL A 118 -11.70 -13.18 -19.93
N ILE A 119 -11.53 -12.17 -19.08
CA ILE A 119 -11.34 -10.78 -19.52
C ILE A 119 -9.90 -10.62 -19.95
N VAL A 120 -9.68 -10.26 -21.22
CA VAL A 120 -8.34 -9.96 -21.72
C VAL A 120 -8.02 -8.49 -21.49
N ILE A 121 -6.96 -8.25 -20.73
CA ILE A 121 -6.49 -6.92 -20.34
C ILE A 121 -5.47 -6.39 -21.35
N GLY A 122 -4.68 -7.27 -21.97
CA GLY A 122 -3.65 -6.86 -22.92
C GLY A 122 -3.00 -8.01 -23.70
N ILE A 123 -2.19 -7.63 -24.69
CA ILE A 123 -1.32 -8.53 -25.43
C ILE A 123 0.07 -8.50 -24.79
N GLY A 124 0.67 -9.66 -24.57
CA GLY A 124 2.04 -9.72 -24.08
C GLY A 124 3.03 -9.20 -25.12
N SER A 125 4.05 -8.45 -24.68
CA SER A 125 5.16 -8.06 -25.57
C SER A 125 5.98 -9.27 -26.05
N VAL A 126 5.91 -10.38 -25.31
CA VAL A 126 6.42 -11.68 -25.73
C VAL A 126 5.39 -12.36 -26.64
N PRO A 127 5.74 -12.72 -27.89
CA PRO A 127 4.81 -13.35 -28.82
C PRO A 127 4.17 -14.63 -28.27
N GLY A 128 2.87 -14.78 -28.52
CA GLY A 128 2.11 -15.96 -28.10
C GLY A 128 1.56 -15.89 -26.67
N TRP A 129 1.57 -14.69 -26.06
CA TRP A 129 1.04 -14.48 -24.72
C TRP A 129 -0.02 -13.39 -24.69
N TYR A 130 -1.05 -13.61 -23.88
CA TYR A 130 -2.04 -12.62 -23.51
C TYR A 130 -2.02 -12.44 -21.98
N VAL A 131 -2.42 -11.25 -21.54
CA VAL A 131 -2.63 -10.97 -20.13
C VAL A 131 -4.12 -10.87 -19.88
N ILE A 132 -4.59 -11.66 -18.93
CA ILE A 132 -6.00 -11.75 -18.56
C ILE A 132 -6.20 -11.35 -17.11
N GLU A 133 -7.44 -11.03 -16.76
CA GLU A 133 -7.89 -11.04 -15.38
C GLU A 133 -8.16 -12.49 -14.97
N ASN A 134 -7.52 -12.94 -13.89
CA ASN A 134 -7.72 -14.28 -13.36
C ASN A 134 -9.17 -14.41 -12.84
N PRO A 135 -9.98 -15.32 -13.38
CA PRO A 135 -11.39 -15.45 -12.97
C PRO A 135 -11.55 -15.93 -11.52
N TYR A 136 -10.54 -16.59 -10.95
CA TYR A 136 -10.60 -17.10 -9.58
C TYR A 136 -10.16 -16.08 -8.53
N TYR A 137 -9.22 -15.19 -8.88
CA TYR A 137 -8.56 -14.31 -7.91
C TYR A 137 -8.63 -12.81 -8.26
N GLY A 138 -9.12 -12.43 -9.45
CA GLY A 138 -9.15 -11.05 -9.94
C GLY A 138 -7.77 -10.43 -10.21
N SER A 139 -6.69 -11.19 -10.01
CA SER A 139 -5.31 -10.75 -10.28
C SER A 139 -4.99 -10.85 -11.77
N MET A 140 -4.13 -9.98 -12.30
CA MET A 140 -3.61 -10.17 -13.66
C MET A 140 -2.70 -11.40 -13.75
N CYS A 141 -2.79 -12.18 -14.83
CA CYS A 141 -1.84 -13.24 -15.11
C CYS A 141 -1.74 -13.55 -16.61
N TRP A 142 -0.65 -14.22 -16.98
CA TRP A 142 -0.22 -14.48 -18.34
C TRP A 142 -0.63 -15.88 -18.79
N VAL A 143 -1.28 -15.97 -19.96
CA VAL A 143 -1.76 -17.21 -20.57
C VAL A 143 -1.26 -17.31 -22.00
N GLU A 144 -0.87 -18.51 -22.43
CA GLU A 144 -0.48 -18.76 -23.82
C GLU A 144 -1.68 -18.67 -24.77
N THR A 145 -1.49 -18.03 -25.93
CA THR A 145 -2.53 -17.85 -26.97
C THR A 145 -3.19 -19.16 -27.39
N LYS A 146 -2.46 -20.28 -27.38
CA LYS A 146 -3.00 -21.59 -27.80
C LYS A 146 -4.16 -22.10 -26.93
N TYR A 147 -4.30 -21.56 -25.72
CA TYR A 147 -5.38 -21.88 -24.81
C TYR A 147 -6.53 -20.87 -24.84
N LEU A 148 -6.45 -19.83 -25.68
CA LEU A 148 -7.49 -18.82 -25.80
C LEU A 148 -8.24 -19.00 -27.11
N THR A 149 -9.55 -19.13 -26.98
CA THR A 149 -10.49 -19.13 -28.11
C THR A 149 -11.15 -17.77 -28.20
N PHE A 150 -10.78 -17.01 -29.22
CA PHE A 150 -11.37 -15.70 -29.51
C PHE A 150 -12.55 -15.84 -30.48
N ASP A 151 -13.53 -14.96 -30.33
CA ASP A 151 -14.56 -14.78 -31.35
C ASP A 151 -13.92 -14.22 -32.65
N PRO A 152 -14.37 -14.64 -33.85
CA PRO A 152 -13.84 -14.11 -35.12
C PRO A 152 -13.97 -12.59 -35.29
N THR A 153 -14.83 -11.93 -34.51
CA THR A 153 -15.00 -10.47 -34.49
C THR A 153 -14.08 -9.76 -33.51
N PHE A 154 -13.29 -10.49 -32.71
CA PHE A 154 -12.36 -9.90 -31.77
C PHE A 154 -11.21 -9.20 -32.49
N ASP A 155 -11.07 -7.88 -32.29
CA ASP A 155 -9.93 -7.11 -32.78
C ASP A 155 -8.86 -7.01 -31.67
N PRO A 156 -7.74 -7.74 -31.77
CA PRO A 156 -6.67 -7.65 -30.79
C PRO A 156 -5.97 -6.28 -30.79
N SER A 157 -6.09 -5.48 -31.86
CA SER A 157 -5.39 -4.19 -32.00
C SER A 157 -5.86 -3.14 -30.99
N ILE A 158 -7.03 -3.36 -30.38
CA ILE A 158 -7.59 -2.48 -29.34
C ILE A 158 -6.90 -2.67 -27.98
N LEU A 159 -6.16 -3.76 -27.81
CA LEU A 159 -5.53 -4.12 -26.55
C LEU A 159 -4.16 -3.44 -26.39
N PRO A 160 -3.82 -2.98 -25.17
CA PRO A 160 -2.48 -2.49 -24.88
C PRO A 160 -1.47 -3.64 -24.93
N THR A 161 -0.23 -3.31 -25.31
CA THR A 161 0.91 -4.23 -25.17
C THR A 161 1.49 -4.13 -23.77
N MET A 162 1.67 -5.27 -23.10
CA MET A 162 2.15 -5.36 -21.71
C MET A 162 3.55 -6.01 -21.65
N PRO A 163 4.55 -5.39 -21.01
CA PRO A 163 5.84 -6.03 -20.77
C PRO A 163 5.76 -7.04 -19.62
N PRO A 164 6.65 -8.05 -19.58
CA PRO A 164 6.81 -8.91 -18.41
C PRO A 164 7.15 -8.12 -17.15
N PRO A 165 6.76 -8.62 -15.95
CA PRO A 165 7.16 -8.02 -14.68
C PRO A 165 8.67 -8.11 -14.41
#